data_AF-A0A965M4S0-F1
#
_entry.id   AF-A0A965M4S0-F1
#
_cell.length_a   1.000
_cell.length_b   1.000
_cell.length_c   1.000
_cell.angle_alpha   90.00
_cell.angle_beta   90.00
_cell.angle_gamma   90.00
#
_symmetry.space_group_name_H-M   'P 1'
#
loop_
_entity.id
_entity.type
_entity.pdbx_description
1 polymer ?
#
loop_
_entity_poly.entity_id
_entity_poly.type
_entity_poly.pdbx_seq_one_letter_code
_entity_poly.pdbx_strand_id
1 'polypeptide(L)'
;MAAAAVATVICQKLGQPVVLGYILAGIIIGPNTPPFSFVSNEQEIKTLADLGVVLLMFSVGLHFSLRKLKEVGVVAIVAAVVEISGMFFLGKYLGHCFGWGRMESVFLGAIIAISSTTIIAKTLEGLG
;
A
#
# COMPACT_ATOMS: atom_id res chain seq x y z
N MET A 1 -2.54 -6.14 -20.00
CA MET A 1 -3.61 -6.87 -19.28
C MET A 1 -3.34 -8.38 -19.16
N ALA A 2 -2.98 -9.09 -20.24
CA ALA A 2 -2.72 -10.54 -20.19
C ALA A 2 -1.63 -10.96 -19.18
N ALA A 3 -0.49 -10.27 -19.15
CA ALA A 3 0.60 -10.58 -18.20
C ALA A 3 0.21 -10.31 -16.73
N ALA A 4 -0.60 -9.28 -16.47
CA ALA A 4 -1.17 -9.05 -15.14
C ALA A 4 -2.12 -10.19 -14.75
N ALA A 5 -3.00 -10.63 -15.64
CA ALA A 5 -3.91 -11.75 -15.36
C ALA A 5 -3.16 -13.05 -15.03
N VAL A 6 -2.11 -13.37 -15.80
CA VAL A 6 -1.29 -14.57 -15.55
C VAL A 6 -0.56 -14.49 -14.21
N ALA A 7 0.12 -13.37 -13.92
CA ALA A 7 0.82 -13.17 -12.65
C ALA A 7 -0.15 -13.22 -11.45
N THR A 8 -1.34 -12.65 -11.61
CA THR A 8 -2.38 -12.63 -10.57
C THR A 8 -2.91 -14.03 -10.29
N VAL A 9 -3.18 -14.83 -11.33
CA VAL A 9 -3.62 -16.23 -11.19
C VAL A 9 -2.55 -17.08 -10.52
N ILE A 10 -1.27 -16.88 -10.85
CA ILE A 10 -0.16 -17.60 -10.21
C ILE A 10 -0.08 -17.23 -8.72
N CYS A 11 -0.12 -15.94 -8.36
CA CYS A 11 -0.12 -15.51 -6.96
C CYS A 11 -1.33 -16.06 -6.19
N GLN A 12 -2.53 -16.07 -6.79
CA GLN A 12 -3.72 -16.63 -6.16
C GLN A 12 -3.59 -18.15 -5.91
N LYS A 13 -3.04 -18.92 -6.86
CA LYS A 13 -2.80 -20.36 -6.66
C LYS A 13 -1.75 -20.67 -5.61
N LEU A 14 -0.86 -19.72 -5.32
CA LEU A 14 0.15 -19.80 -4.26
C LEU A 14 -0.34 -19.26 -2.91
N GLY A 15 -1.62 -18.85 -2.80
CA GLY A 15 -2.18 -18.27 -1.57
C GLY A 15 -1.61 -16.89 -1.21
N GLN A 16 -1.01 -16.18 -2.18
CA GLN A 16 -0.40 -14.87 -1.97
C GLN A 16 -1.41 -13.74 -2.23
N PRO A 17 -1.28 -12.59 -1.54
CA PRO A 17 -2.10 -11.41 -1.81
C PRO A 17 -2.06 -10.99 -3.28
N VAL A 18 -3.23 -10.76 -3.86
CA VAL A 18 -3.43 -10.36 -5.27
C VAL A 18 -2.60 -9.12 -5.66
N VAL A 19 -2.37 -8.21 -4.70
CA VAL A 19 -1.56 -7.00 -4.87
C VAL A 19 -0.13 -7.33 -5.30
N LEU A 20 0.48 -8.40 -4.76
CA LEU A 20 1.82 -8.83 -5.16
C LEU A 20 1.86 -9.22 -6.65
N GLY A 21 0.82 -9.89 -7.14
CA GLY A 21 0.70 -10.26 -8.56
C GLY A 21 0.68 -9.03 -9.48
N TYR A 22 -0.02 -7.97 -9.09
CA TYR A 22 -0.02 -6.70 -9.85
C TYR A 22 1.34 -6.00 -9.82
N ILE A 23 2.02 -5.98 -8.67
CA ILE A 23 3.37 -5.39 -8.54
C ILE A 23 4.37 -6.16 -9.40
N LEU A 24 4.39 -7.49 -9.31
CA LEU A 24 5.28 -8.33 -10.11
C LEU A 24 5.02 -8.18 -11.61
N ALA A 25 3.76 -8.14 -12.02
CA ALA A 25 3.41 -7.87 -13.41
C ALA A 25 3.89 -6.48 -13.87
N GLY A 26 3.75 -5.46 -13.02
CA GLY A 26 4.26 -4.11 -13.28
C GLY A 26 5.78 -4.06 -13.41
N ILE A 27 6.51 -4.81 -12.59
CA ILE A 27 7.96 -4.95 -12.68
C ILE A 27 8.34 -5.64 -14.00
N ILE A 28 7.68 -6.74 -14.37
CA ILE A 28 8.01 -7.53 -15.58
C ILE A 28 7.72 -6.75 -16.88
N ILE A 29 6.61 -6.01 -16.92
CA ILE A 29 6.17 -5.26 -18.12
C ILE A 29 6.76 -3.84 -18.13
N GLY A 30 7.30 -3.39 -17.00
CA GLY A 30 7.85 -2.07 -16.81
C GLY A 30 9.08 -1.80 -17.70
N PRO A 31 9.38 -0.53 -17.98
CA PRO A 31 10.43 -0.14 -18.93
C PRO A 31 11.85 -0.52 -18.47
N ASN A 32 12.03 -0.78 -17.17
CA ASN A 32 13.32 -1.09 -16.56
C ASN A 32 13.68 -2.60 -16.55
N THR A 33 12.86 -3.48 -17.13
CA THR A 33 13.10 -4.94 -17.14
C THR A 33 13.17 -5.49 -18.59
N PRO A 34 14.33 -5.98 -19.07
CA PRO A 34 14.43 -6.67 -20.37
C PRO A 34 13.71 -8.03 -20.28
N PRO A 35 12.92 -8.51 -21.29
CA PRO A 35 12.93 -8.22 -22.73
C PRO A 35 11.64 -7.58 -23.30
N PHE A 36 10.65 -7.20 -22.48
CA PHE A 36 9.35 -6.70 -22.92
C PHE A 36 9.07 -5.28 -22.40
N SER A 37 9.76 -4.29 -22.94
CA SER A 37 9.39 -2.88 -22.70
C SER A 37 8.16 -2.52 -23.54
N PHE A 38 6.98 -2.94 -23.07
CA PHE A 38 5.68 -2.63 -23.69
C PHE A 38 5.11 -1.28 -23.22
N VAL A 39 5.76 -0.65 -22.25
CA VAL A 39 5.37 0.64 -21.67
C VAL A 39 6.08 1.75 -22.44
N SER A 40 5.36 2.36 -23.39
CA SER A 40 5.90 3.43 -24.23
C SER A 40 5.71 4.83 -23.64
N ASN A 41 4.76 5.03 -22.70
CA ASN A 41 4.46 6.34 -22.13
C ASN A 41 4.12 6.28 -20.63
N GLU A 42 5.13 6.50 -19.77
CA GLU A 42 4.97 6.54 -18.31
C GLU A 42 4.04 7.68 -17.84
N GLN A 43 4.03 8.82 -18.54
CA GLN A 43 3.21 9.98 -18.19
C GLN A 43 1.71 9.68 -18.31
N GLU A 44 1.30 8.98 -19.38
CA GLU A 44 -0.09 8.57 -19.57
C GLU A 44 -0.53 7.56 -18.51
N ILE A 45 0.32 6.57 -18.22
CA ILE A 45 0.05 5.56 -17.18
C ILE A 45 -0.09 6.24 -15.81
N LYS A 46 0.80 7.19 -15.49
CA LYS A 46 0.73 7.93 -14.24
C LYS A 46 -0.57 8.75 -14.14
N THR A 47 -1.00 9.38 -15.23
CA THR A 47 -2.25 10.15 -15.26
C THR A 47 -3.47 9.25 -15.00
N LEU A 48 -3.53 8.08 -15.64
CA LEU A 48 -4.58 7.09 -15.39
C LEU A 48 -4.53 6.54 -13.95
N ALA A 49 -3.34 6.31 -13.41
CA ALA A 49 -3.16 5.84 -12.03
C ALA A 49 -3.64 6.89 -11.02
N ASP A 50 -3.28 8.16 -11.22
CA ASP A 50 -3.73 9.28 -10.38
C ASP A 50 -5.26 9.40 -10.43
N LEU A 51 -5.88 9.27 -11.61
CA LEU A 51 -7.36 9.24 -11.75
C LEU A 51 -7.97 8.04 -10.99
N GLY A 52 -7.37 6.86 -11.10
CA GLY A 52 -7.81 5.66 -10.38
C GLY A 52 -7.76 5.84 -8.86
N VAL A 53 -6.70 6.46 -8.34
CA VAL A 53 -6.57 6.79 -6.90
C VAL A 53 -7.66 7.77 -6.47
N VAL A 54 -7.94 8.81 -7.28
CA VAL A 54 -9.01 9.78 -6.99
C VAL A 54 -10.38 9.07 -6.94
N LEU A 55 -10.70 8.22 -7.92
CA LEU A 55 -11.95 7.45 -7.94
C LEU A 55 -12.05 6.48 -6.75
N LEU A 56 -10.95 5.86 -6.35
CA LEU A 56 -10.90 4.97 -5.20
C LEU A 56 -11.12 5.73 -3.88
N MET A 57 -10.43 6.86 -3.69
CA MET A 57 -10.65 7.74 -2.52
C MET A 57 -12.07 8.28 -2.47
N PHE A 58 -12.67 8.60 -3.62
CA PHE A 58 -14.08 8.99 -3.71
C PHE A 58 -15.03 7.85 -3.31
N SER A 59 -14.81 6.64 -3.83
CA SER A 59 -15.61 5.47 -3.49
C SER A 59 -15.53 5.11 -2.01
N VAL A 60 -14.33 5.16 -1.43
CA VAL A 60 -14.13 5.01 0.02
C VAL A 60 -14.93 6.06 0.79
N GLY A 61 -14.94 7.30 0.31
CA GLY A 61 -15.76 8.38 0.86
C GLY A 61 -17.26 8.11 0.80
N LEU A 62 -17.78 7.52 -0.28
CA LEU A 62 -19.21 7.18 -0.40
C LEU A 62 -19.67 6.09 0.58
N HIS A 63 -18.82 5.11 0.87
CA HIS A 63 -19.09 4.08 1.89
C HIS A 63 -18.86 4.58 3.33
N PHE A 64 -18.27 5.77 3.50
CA PHE A 64 -17.94 6.31 4.80
C PHE A 64 -19.14 7.02 5.44
N SER A 65 -19.58 6.50 6.58
CA SER A 65 -20.62 7.16 7.37
C SER A 65 -20.01 7.99 8.49
N LEU A 66 -20.17 9.32 8.43
CA LEU A 66 -19.77 10.23 9.51
C LEU A 66 -20.43 9.86 10.86
N ARG A 67 -21.62 9.25 10.81
CA ARG A 67 -22.33 8.79 12.01
C ARG A 67 -21.61 7.62 12.67
N LYS A 68 -21.20 6.62 11.88
CA LYS A 68 -20.38 5.50 12.36
C LYS A 68 -19.02 5.99 12.87
N LEU A 69 -18.38 6.94 12.18
CA LEU A 69 -17.12 7.53 12.66
C LEU A 69 -17.29 8.21 14.02
N LYS A 70 -18.38 8.96 14.27
CA LYS A 70 -18.58 9.59 15.58
C LYS A 70 -18.74 8.57 16.71
N GLU A 71 -19.36 7.43 16.44
CA GLU A 71 -19.61 6.37 17.43
C GLU A 71 -18.32 5.69 17.89
N VAL A 72 -17.37 5.45 16.95
CA VAL A 72 -16.07 4.84 17.26
C VAL A 72 -14.90 5.83 17.28
N GLY A 73 -15.18 7.13 17.13
CA GLY A 73 -14.19 8.13 16.73
C GLY A 73 -13.11 8.37 17.77
N VAL A 74 -13.48 8.43 19.05
CA VAL A 74 -12.51 8.61 20.13
C VAL A 74 -11.55 7.43 20.20
N VAL A 75 -12.08 6.20 20.13
CA VAL A 75 -11.27 4.98 20.15
C VAL A 75 -10.37 4.92 18.91
N ALA A 76 -10.90 5.25 17.74
CA ALA A 76 -10.14 5.26 16.48
C ALA A 76 -9.01 6.31 16.50
N ILE A 77 -9.25 7.50 17.03
CA ILE A 77 -8.23 8.56 17.13
C ILE A 77 -7.13 8.15 18.12
N VAL A 78 -7.50 7.65 19.30
CA VAL A 78 -6.51 7.20 20.30
C VAL A 78 -5.69 6.05 19.74
N ALA A 79 -6.33 5.05 19.10
CA ALA A 79 -5.64 3.94 18.46
C ALA A 79 -4.67 4.43 17.37
N ALA A 80 -5.11 5.33 16.49
CA ALA A 80 -4.26 5.89 15.44
C ALA A 80 -3.06 6.66 16.00
N VAL A 81 -3.25 7.48 17.03
CA VAL A 81 -2.15 8.23 17.66
C VAL A 81 -1.13 7.30 18.32
N VAL A 82 -1.60 6.28 19.03
CA VAL A 82 -0.74 5.29 19.69
C VAL A 82 0.00 4.45 18.65
N GLU A 83 -0.67 3.98 17.60
CA GLU A 83 -0.07 3.22 16.50
C GLU A 83 1.02 4.03 15.78
N ILE A 84 0.68 5.24 15.31
CA ILE A 84 1.61 6.11 14.57
C ILE A 84 2.84 6.42 15.43
N SER A 85 2.62 6.81 16.69
CA SER A 85 3.72 7.11 17.60
C SER A 85 4.59 5.88 17.85
N GLY A 86 3.96 4.73 18.15
CA GLY A 86 4.65 3.46 18.39
C GLY A 86 5.52 3.04 17.20
N MET A 87 4.94 3.01 16.00
CA MET A 87 5.66 2.65 14.77
C MET A 87 6.77 3.65 14.42
N PHE A 88 6.53 4.95 14.64
CA PHE A 88 7.55 5.97 14.41
C PHE A 88 8.76 5.81 15.33
N PHE A 89 8.54 5.60 16.63
CA PHE A 89 9.63 5.35 17.58
C PHE A 89 10.35 4.04 17.27
N LEU A 90 9.61 2.99 16.90
CA LEU A 90 10.20 1.71 16.51
C LEU A 90 11.10 1.85 15.27
N GLY A 91 10.62 2.50 14.21
CA GLY A 91 11.40 2.71 12.99
C GLY A 91 12.61 3.60 13.22
N LYS A 92 12.50 4.64 14.05
CA LYS A 92 13.65 5.46 14.44
C LYS A 92 14.69 4.68 15.25
N TYR A 93 14.24 3.83 16.18
CA TYR A 93 15.12 2.97 16.96
C TYR A 93 15.86 1.97 16.06
N LEU A 94 15.14 1.32 15.13
CA LEU A 94 15.73 0.42 14.15
C LEU A 94 16.75 1.12 13.25
N GLY A 95 16.40 2.31 12.71
CA GLY A 95 17.33 3.10 11.90
C GLY A 95 18.61 3.44 12.65
N HIS A 96 18.51 3.77 13.94
CA HIS A 96 19.67 4.01 14.78
C HIS A 96 20.50 2.75 15.03
N CYS A 97 19.86 1.59 15.26
CA CYS A 97 20.55 0.29 15.39
C CYS A 97 21.30 -0.10 14.11
N PHE A 98 20.80 0.28 12.93
CA PHE A 98 21.50 0.09 11.65
C PHE A 98 22.61 1.12 11.40
N GLY A 99 22.85 2.04 12.34
CA GLY A 99 23.88 3.09 12.22
C GLY A 99 23.50 4.21 11.25
N TRP A 100 22.23 4.34 10.87
CA TRP A 100 21.79 5.38 9.95
C TRP A 100 21.78 6.75 10.61
N GLY A 101 21.96 7.79 9.80
CA GLY A 101 21.88 9.17 10.23
C GLY A 101 20.53 9.52 10.87
N ARG A 102 20.52 10.61 11.64
CA ARG A 102 19.32 11.06 12.36
C ARG A 102 18.14 11.34 11.42
N MET A 103 18.42 11.86 10.23
CA MET A 103 17.40 12.16 9.23
C MET A 103 16.84 10.89 8.58
N GLU A 104 17.71 9.95 8.21
CA GLU A 104 17.33 8.66 7.60
C GLU A 104 16.49 7.81 8.55
N SER A 105 16.86 7.79 9.84
CA SER A 105 16.10 7.07 10.87
C SER A 105 14.70 7.68 11.11
N VAL A 106 14.58 9.01 11.03
CA VAL A 106 13.27 9.70 11.11
C VAL A 106 12.43 9.40 9.88
N PHE A 107 13.02 9.40 8.69
CA PHE A 107 12.35 9.00 7.45
C PHE A 107 11.84 7.56 7.52
N LEU A 108 12.67 6.63 7.99
CA LEU A 108 12.27 5.24 8.17
C LEU A 108 11.09 5.12 9.14
N GLY A 109 11.13 5.81 10.28
CA GLY A 109 10.03 5.87 11.24
C GLY A 109 8.73 6.39 10.61
N ALA A 110 8.81 7.45 9.79
CA ALA A 110 7.65 8.00 9.11
C ALA A 110 7.06 7.04 8.06
N ILE A 111 7.91 6.35 7.29
CA ILE A 111 7.47 5.39 6.27
C ILE A 111 6.79 4.18 6.90
N ILE A 112 7.35 3.62 7.98
CA ILE A 112 6.79 2.45 8.67
C ILE A 112 5.48 2.78 9.39
N ALA A 113 5.30 4.02 9.85
CA ALA A 113 4.06 4.45 10.50
C ALA A 113 2.84 4.50 9.56
N ILE A 114 3.04 4.50 8.24
CA ILE A 114 1.95 4.49 7.26
C ILE A 114 1.45 3.05 7.09
N SER A 115 0.28 2.77 7.65
CA SER A 115 -0.36 1.44 7.58
C SER A 115 -1.28 1.31 6.36
N SER A 116 -1.20 0.18 5.64
CA SER A 116 -2.07 -0.12 4.50
C SER A 116 -3.24 -1.02 4.94
N THR A 117 -4.15 -0.46 5.73
CA THR A 117 -5.27 -1.17 6.37
C THR A 117 -6.15 -1.92 5.36
N THR A 118 -6.27 -1.40 4.13
CA THR A 118 -7.02 -2.04 3.03
C THR A 118 -6.41 -3.37 2.59
N ILE A 119 -5.09 -3.51 2.60
CA ILE A 119 -4.43 -4.77 2.23
C ILE A 119 -4.67 -5.82 3.32
N ILE A 120 -4.51 -5.43 4.58
CA ILE A 120 -4.74 -6.32 5.73
C ILE A 120 -6.18 -6.83 5.75
N ALA A 121 -7.16 -5.93 5.54
CA ALA A 121 -8.58 -6.30 5.46
C ALA A 121 -8.83 -7.33 4.34
N LYS A 122 -8.29 -7.08 3.13
CA LYS A 122 -8.42 -8.04 2.01
C LYS A 122 -7.75 -9.38 2.29
N THR A 123 -6.61 -9.40 2.96
CA THR A 123 -5.93 -10.67 3.31
C THR A 123 -6.69 -11.44 4.39
N LEU A 124 -7.32 -10.74 5.34
CA LEU A 124 -8.11 -11.35 6.40
C LEU A 124 -9.42 -11.93 5.86
N GLU A 125 -10.08 -11.21 4.95
CA GLU A 125 -11.26 -11.70 4.21
C GLU A 125 -10.95 -12.91 3.33
N GLY A 126 -9.72 -13.05 2.84
CA GLY A 126 -9.28 -14.20 2.04
C GLY A 126 -8.86 -15.42 2.87
N LEU A 127 -8.73 -15.30 4.19
CA LEU A 127 -8.38 -16.37 5.13
C LEU A 127 -9.59 -16.98 5.85
N GLY A 128 -10.80 -16.44 5.63
CA GLY A 128 -12.09 -16.97 6.12
C GLY A 128 -13.07 -17.22 4.99
#